data_AF-A0A966KWK7-F1
#
_entry.id   AF-A0A966KWK7-F1
#
_cell.length_a   1.000
_cell.length_b   1.000
_cell.length_c   1.000
_cell.angle_alpha   90.00
_cell.angle_beta   90.00
_cell.angle_gamma   90.00
#
_symmetry.space_group_name_H-M   'P 1'
#
loop_
_entity.id
_entity.type
_entity.pdbx_description
1 polymer ?
#
loop_
_entity_poly.entity_id
_entity_poly.type
_entity_poly.pdbx_seq_one_letter_code
_entity_poly.pdbx_strand_id
1 'polypeptide(L)'
;MPNKYTINIIPGDGIGKEVVPVSLKVLEKLSEKFDFQFKFKFFDYSCDYYLKHGAMMDKDGMKKLADCDAILLGAVGMPNVPDHISLWGLLIPIRRAFDQY
;
A
#
# COMPACT_ATOMS: atom_id res chain seq x y z
N MET A 1 -18.23 9.51 -19.20
CA MET A 1 -17.92 8.36 -18.33
C MET A 1 -17.24 8.93 -17.09
N PRO A 2 -17.61 8.51 -15.88
CA PRO A 2 -16.95 8.99 -14.66
C PRO A 2 -15.47 8.64 -14.71
N ASN A 3 -14.60 9.55 -14.25
CA ASN A 3 -13.16 9.30 -14.17
C ASN A 3 -12.92 8.09 -13.25
N LYS A 4 -12.05 7.17 -13.68
CA LYS A 4 -11.74 5.96 -12.92
C LYS A 4 -10.28 5.97 -12.49
N TYR A 5 -10.04 5.86 -11.20
CA TYR A 5 -8.70 5.81 -10.61
C TYR A 5 -8.42 4.43 -10.02
N THR A 6 -7.28 3.85 -10.35
CA THR A 6 -6.78 2.61 -9.76
C THR A 6 -5.86 2.97 -8.60
N ILE A 7 -6.16 2.47 -7.41
CA ILE A 7 -5.34 2.69 -6.21
C ILE A 7 -4.83 1.34 -5.70
N ASN A 8 -3.52 1.21 -5.63
CA ASN A 8 -2.87 0.05 -5.01
C ASN A 8 -2.82 0.27 -3.49
N ILE A 9 -3.39 -0.66 -2.73
CA ILE A 9 -3.55 -0.55 -1.27
C ILE A 9 -2.56 -1.49 -0.58
N ILE A 10 -1.75 -0.93 0.32
CA ILE A 10 -0.84 -1.68 1.17
C ILE A 10 -1.21 -1.35 2.63
N PRO A 11 -2.04 -2.16 3.30
CA PRO A 11 -2.40 -1.89 4.69
C PRO A 11 -1.18 -1.91 5.63
N GLY A 12 -0.20 -2.75 5.31
CA GLY A 12 1.02 -2.93 6.08
C GLY A 12 0.78 -3.60 7.43
N ASP A 13 1.36 -3.03 8.49
CA ASP A 13 1.47 -3.60 9.83
C ASP A 13 0.62 -2.85 10.87
N GLY A 14 0.34 -3.53 11.99
CA GLY A 14 -0.32 -2.94 13.16
C GLY A 14 -1.55 -2.10 12.83
N ILE A 15 -1.55 -0.85 13.28
CA ILE A 15 -2.65 0.11 13.09
C ILE A 15 -2.99 0.37 11.63
N GLY A 16 -2.08 0.11 10.68
CA GLY A 16 -2.35 0.23 9.25
C GLY A 16 -3.53 -0.63 8.81
N LYS A 17 -3.67 -1.83 9.38
CA LYS A 17 -4.79 -2.75 9.13
C LYS A 17 -6.11 -2.26 9.72
N GLU A 18 -6.07 -1.41 10.74
CA GLU A 18 -7.26 -0.84 11.39
C GLU A 18 -7.74 0.42 10.68
N VAL A 19 -6.82 1.30 10.30
CA VAL A 19 -7.17 2.63 9.75
C VAL A 19 -7.45 2.61 8.25
N VAL A 20 -6.75 1.78 7.46
CA VAL A 20 -6.93 1.73 6.00
C VAL A 20 -8.37 1.40 5.59
N PRO A 21 -9.05 0.39 6.19
CA PRO A 21 -10.46 0.13 5.87
C PRO A 21 -11.38 1.33 6.14
N VAL A 22 -11.08 2.16 7.14
CA VAL A 22 -11.84 3.38 7.43
C VAL A 22 -11.58 4.45 6.36
N SER A 23 -10.32 4.62 5.92
CA SER A 23 -9.98 5.50 4.81
C SER A 23 -10.71 5.11 3.52
N LEU A 24 -10.82 3.82 3.20
CA LEU A 24 -11.53 3.35 2.01
C LEU A 24 -13.02 3.70 2.04
N LYS A 25 -13.68 3.59 3.21
CA LYS A 25 -15.09 4.02 3.36
C LYS A 25 -15.28 5.51 3.05
N VAL A 26 -14.33 6.36 3.44
CA VAL A 26 -14.35 7.79 3.13
C VAL A 26 -14.16 8.01 1.63
N LEU A 27 -13.21 7.31 1.00
CA LEU A 27 -12.96 7.38 -0.43
C LEU A 27 -14.19 6.96 -1.25
N GLU A 28 -14.88 5.88 -0.86
CA GLU A 28 -16.12 5.43 -1.48
C GLU A 28 -17.21 6.52 -1.40
N LYS A 29 -17.41 7.12 -0.23
CA LYS A 29 -18.38 8.21 -0.05
C LYS A 29 -18.05 9.46 -0.88
N LEU A 30 -16.77 9.78 -1.04
CA LEU A 30 -16.35 10.87 -1.91
C LEU A 30 -16.61 10.54 -3.38
N SER A 31 -16.35 9.30 -3.79
CA SER A 31 -16.57 8.84 -5.17
C SER A 31 -18.05 8.92 -5.58
N GLU A 32 -18.96 8.55 -4.67
CA GLU A 32 -20.42 8.71 -4.84
C GLU A 32 -20.83 10.19 -4.95
N LYS A 33 -20.27 11.05 -4.10
CA LYS A 33 -20.65 12.48 -4.00
C LYS A 33 -20.20 13.31 -5.21
N PHE A 34 -19.07 12.97 -5.81
CA PHE A 34 -18.41 13.78 -6.85
C PHE A 34 -18.34 13.07 -8.22
N ASP A 35 -19.09 11.97 -8.40
CA ASP A 35 -19.24 11.23 -9.66
C ASP A 35 -17.91 10.79 -10.30
N PHE A 36 -17.10 10.07 -9.52
CA PHE A 36 -15.92 9.37 -10.01
C PHE A 36 -15.84 7.97 -9.40
N GLN A 37 -14.93 7.12 -9.88
CA GLN A 37 -14.82 5.72 -9.46
C GLN A 37 -13.42 5.36 -8.99
N PHE A 38 -13.34 4.47 -8.01
CA PHE A 38 -12.10 3.82 -7.60
C PHE A 38 -12.09 2.35 -7.98
N LYS A 39 -10.90 1.85 -8.34
CA LYS A 39 -10.57 0.42 -8.42
C LYS A 39 -9.45 0.16 -7.40
N PHE A 40 -9.78 -0.55 -6.33
CA PHE A 40 -8.79 -0.92 -5.32
C PHE A 40 -8.15 -2.26 -5.64
N LYS A 41 -6.82 -2.36 -5.46
CA LYS A 41 -6.07 -3.62 -5.54
C LYS A 41 -5.22 -3.76 -4.29
N PHE A 42 -5.40 -4.85 -3.55
CA PHE A 42 -4.75 -5.04 -2.27
C PHE A 42 -3.46 -5.85 -2.39
N PHE A 43 -2.47 -5.45 -1.60
CA PHE A 43 -1.20 -6.14 -1.41
C PHE A 43 -0.96 -6.34 0.08
N ASP A 44 -0.56 -7.54 0.47
CA ASP A 44 -0.30 -7.94 1.84
C ASP A 44 1.16 -7.69 2.28
N TYR A 45 1.91 -6.90 1.49
CA TYR A 45 3.29 -6.50 1.78
C TYR A 45 3.39 -5.83 3.15
N SER A 46 4.21 -6.40 4.02
CA SER A 46 4.20 -6.16 5.47
C SER A 46 5.34 -6.92 6.15
N CYS A 47 5.55 -6.67 7.44
CA CYS A 47 6.43 -7.49 8.27
C CYS A 47 5.91 -8.93 8.40
N ASP A 48 4.59 -9.14 8.44
CA ASP A 48 4.00 -10.49 8.41
C ASP A 48 4.34 -11.25 7.12
N TYR A 49 4.33 -10.55 5.97
CA TYR A 49 4.76 -11.11 4.70
C TYR A 49 6.25 -11.47 4.75
N TYR A 50 7.09 -10.60 5.33
CA TYR A 50 8.51 -10.91 5.57
C TYR A 50 8.73 -12.15 6.43
N LEU A 51 7.99 -12.30 7.54
CA LEU A 51 8.13 -13.46 8.42
C LEU A 51 7.75 -14.78 7.72
N LYS A 52 6.88 -14.73 6.70
CA LYS A 52 6.47 -15.90 5.91
C LYS A 52 7.37 -16.18 4.71
N HIS A 53 7.88 -15.13 4.06
CA HIS A 53 8.51 -15.22 2.73
C HIS A 53 10.00 -14.84 2.71
N GLY A 54 10.52 -14.27 3.80
CA GLY A 54 11.90 -13.77 3.89
C GLY A 54 12.17 -12.46 3.15
N ALA A 55 11.14 -11.82 2.60
CA ALA A 55 11.20 -10.52 1.91
C ALA A 55 9.96 -9.70 2.24
N MET A 56 10.02 -8.36 2.25
CA MET A 56 8.86 -7.50 2.62
C MET A 56 7.78 -7.39 1.51
N MET A 57 8.12 -7.80 0.29
CA MET A 57 7.26 -7.75 -0.89
C MET A 57 7.71 -8.81 -1.91
N ASP A 58 6.89 -9.08 -2.91
CA ASP A 58 7.27 -9.96 -4.03
C ASP A 58 8.53 -9.45 -4.74
N LYS A 59 9.29 -10.36 -5.35
CA LYS A 59 10.46 -10.01 -6.18
C LYS A 59 10.12 -9.04 -7.32
N ASP A 60 8.91 -9.14 -7.87
CA ASP A 60 8.38 -8.23 -8.91
C ASP A 60 7.41 -7.18 -8.32
N GLY A 61 7.44 -6.95 -7.01
CA GLY A 61 6.51 -6.06 -6.29
C GLY A 61 6.45 -4.64 -6.85
N MET A 62 7.61 -4.05 -7.19
CA MET A 62 7.64 -2.70 -7.80
C MET A 62 6.90 -2.64 -9.13
N LYS A 63 7.04 -3.67 -9.98
CA LYS A 63 6.31 -3.76 -11.26
C LYS A 63 4.81 -3.88 -11.03
N LYS A 64 4.40 -4.68 -10.03
CA LYS A 64 2.99 -4.84 -9.67
C LYS A 64 2.37 -3.58 -9.08
N LEU A 65 3.17 -2.80 -8.34
CA LEU A 65 2.75 -1.54 -7.72
C LEU A 65 2.69 -0.37 -8.72
N ALA A 66 3.42 -0.43 -9.83
CA ALA A 66 3.43 0.62 -10.85
C ALA A 66 2.12 0.75 -11.65
N ASP A 67 1.30 -0.30 -11.70
CA ASP A 67 0.02 -0.31 -12.44
C ASP A 67 -1.11 0.32 -11.59
N CYS A 68 -0.96 1.59 -11.25
CA CYS A 68 -1.96 2.39 -10.54
C CYS A 68 -1.75 3.90 -10.75
N ASP A 69 -2.76 4.68 -10.38
CA ASP A 69 -2.67 6.14 -10.31
C ASP A 69 -2.05 6.61 -8.98
N ALA A 70 -2.23 5.84 -7.92
CA ALA A 70 -1.63 6.11 -6.61
C ALA A 70 -1.50 4.85 -5.74
N ILE A 71 -0.59 4.91 -4.77
CA ILE A 71 -0.44 3.90 -3.71
C ILE A 71 -0.98 4.48 -2.40
N LEU A 72 -1.91 3.79 -1.76
CA LEU A 72 -2.32 4.06 -0.39
C LEU A 72 -1.60 3.08 0.55
N LEU A 73 -0.55 3.58 1.20
CA LEU A 73 0.22 2.84 2.20
C LEU A 73 -0.28 3.19 3.61
N GLY A 74 -0.55 2.16 4.43
CA GLY A 74 -0.87 2.28 5.84
C GLY A 74 0.38 2.50 6.69
N ALA A 75 0.60 1.64 7.68
CA ALA A 75 1.77 1.69 8.56
C ALA A 75 2.72 0.53 8.26
N VAL A 76 4.02 0.71 8.46
CA VAL A 76 5.02 -0.36 8.25
C VAL A 76 5.93 -0.41 9.48
N GLY A 77 6.15 -1.61 10.00
CA GLY A 77 7.04 -1.86 11.13
C GLY A 77 6.39 -2.71 12.22
N MET A 78 7.22 -3.53 12.88
CA MET A 78 6.85 -4.36 14.03
C MET A 78 8.05 -4.49 14.98
N PRO A 79 7.84 -4.57 16.31
CA PRO A 79 8.95 -4.66 17.27
C PRO A 79 9.94 -5.82 17.05
N ASN A 80 9.50 -6.90 16.42
CA ASN A 80 10.29 -8.11 16.17
C ASN A 80 10.95 -8.12 14.77
N VAL A 81 10.77 -7.09 13.95
CA VAL A 81 11.41 -6.94 12.64
C VAL A 81 12.24 -5.66 12.65
N PRO A 82 13.58 -5.74 12.50
CA PRO A 82 14.43 -4.55 12.54
C PRO A 82 14.02 -3.50 11.50
N ASP A 83 14.08 -2.22 11.85
CA ASP A 83 13.68 -1.11 10.97
C ASP A 83 14.44 -1.09 9.65
N HIS A 84 15.72 -1.48 9.65
CA HIS A 84 16.49 -1.53 8.42
C HIS A 84 15.97 -2.61 7.45
N ILE A 85 15.25 -3.63 7.93
CA ILE A 85 14.58 -4.61 7.08
C ILE A 85 13.23 -4.06 6.62
N SER A 86 12.40 -3.59 7.55
CA SER A 86 11.02 -3.15 7.24
C SER A 86 11.00 -1.92 6.32
N LEU A 87 11.86 -0.93 6.57
CA LEU A 87 11.92 0.31 5.79
C LEU A 87 12.63 0.11 4.43
N TRP A 88 13.80 -0.54 4.41
CA TRP A 88 14.54 -0.76 3.16
C TRP A 88 13.98 -1.88 2.30
N GLY A 89 13.14 -2.75 2.87
CA GLY A 89 12.43 -3.78 2.12
C GLY A 89 11.13 -3.30 1.48
N LEU A 90 10.56 -2.16 1.89
CA LEU A 90 9.24 -1.72 1.42
C LEU A 90 9.17 -0.21 1.13
N LEU A 91 9.16 0.65 2.15
CA LEU A 91 8.91 2.09 1.99
C LEU A 91 9.99 2.79 1.15
N ILE A 92 11.26 2.55 1.44
CA ILE A 92 12.37 3.21 0.74
C ILE A 92 12.44 2.77 -0.74
N PRO A 93 12.31 1.48 -1.09
CA PRO A 93 12.17 1.06 -2.49
C PRO A 93 11.04 1.76 -3.23
N ILE A 94 9.84 1.85 -2.64
CA ILE A 94 8.69 2.54 -3.24
C ILE A 94 9.06 3.98 -3.57
N ARG A 95 9.60 4.72 -2.60
CA ARG A 95 9.98 6.13 -2.79
C ARG A 95 11.02 6.30 -3.89
N ARG A 96 12.05 5.44 -3.92
CA ARG A 96 13.13 5.52 -4.90
C ARG A 96 12.70 5.10 -6.30
N ALA A 97 11.87 4.05 -6.42
CA ALA A 97 11.42 3.54 -7.70
C ALA A 97 10.41 4.48 -8.39
N PHE A 98 9.65 5.24 -7.60
CA PHE A 98 8.63 6.18 -8.10
C PHE A 98 9.01 7.65 -7.93
N ASP A 99 10.29 7.95 -7.67
CA ASP A 99 10.86 9.31 -7.60
C ASP A 99 10.11 10.26 -6.63
N GLN A 100 9.80 9.75 -5.43
CA GLN A 100 9.11 10.51 -4.36
C GLN A 100 10.13 11.20 -3.44
N TYR A 101 10.57 12.40 -3.84
CA TYR A 101 11.55 13.23 -3.14
C TYR A 101 11.05 13.79 -1.80
#